data_AF-E3KSA8-F1
#
_entry.id   AF-E3KSA8-F1
#
_cell.length_a   1.000
_cell.length_b   1.000
_cell.length_c   1.000
_cell.angle_alpha   90.00
_cell.angle_beta   90.00
_cell.angle_gamma   90.00
#
_symmetry.space_group_name_H-M   'P 1'
#
loop_
_entity.id
_entity.type
_entity.pdbx_description
1 polymer ?
#
loop_
_entity_poly.entity_id
_entity_poly.type
_entity_poly.pdbx_seq_one_letter_code
_entity_poly.pdbx_strand_id
1 'polypeptide(L)'
;MAKSLRSKSKRAFRATKRTSTSSDYQKTEAERLQRLSKKLTGSSAEGTEQAPDQEMQIAQGAENPDDSASKPAPKVTTHGPRMSGREVWKASKRGIQLRRAPSTTVWHQRSTGKPQRRR
;
A
#
# COMPACT_ATOMS: atom_id res chain seq x y z
N MET A 1 -22.44 -6.70 41.34
CA MET A 1 -22.24 -7.69 40.25
C MET A 1 -20.86 -7.51 39.63
N ALA A 2 -20.13 -8.60 39.40
CA ALA A 2 -18.85 -8.54 38.69
C ALA A 2 -19.04 -8.22 37.20
N LYS A 3 -18.05 -7.56 36.57
CA LYS A 3 -18.10 -7.23 35.14
C LYS A 3 -17.62 -8.41 34.31
N SER A 4 -18.36 -8.75 33.25
CA SER A 4 -17.96 -9.76 32.25
C SER A 4 -16.64 -9.37 31.55
N LEU A 5 -15.87 -10.39 31.12
CA LEU A 5 -14.66 -10.23 30.30
C LEU A 5 -14.94 -9.41 29.02
N ARG A 6 -16.13 -9.57 28.44
CA ARG A 6 -16.53 -8.90 27.19
C ARG A 6 -17.15 -7.52 27.41
N SER A 7 -17.29 -7.07 28.66
CA SER A 7 -17.89 -5.78 28.99
C SER A 7 -17.15 -4.62 28.30
N LYS A 8 -17.92 -3.70 27.69
CA LYS A 8 -17.36 -2.58 26.91
C LYS A 8 -16.43 -1.71 27.75
N SER A 9 -16.82 -1.40 29.00
CA SER A 9 -16.00 -0.57 29.90
C SER A 9 -14.64 -1.21 30.21
N LYS A 10 -14.58 -2.52 30.48
CA LYS A 10 -13.30 -3.19 30.79
C LYS A 10 -12.47 -3.41 29.52
N ARG A 11 -13.10 -3.64 28.37
CA ARG A 11 -12.41 -3.75 27.09
C ARG A 11 -11.75 -2.43 26.70
N ALA A 12 -12.47 -1.31 26.79
CA ALA A 12 -11.94 0.02 26.52
C ALA A 12 -10.75 0.35 27.42
N PHE A 13 -10.85 0.08 28.73
CA PHE A 13 -9.74 0.26 29.67
C PHE A 13 -8.52 -0.63 29.35
N ARG A 14 -8.74 -1.86 28.88
CA ARG A 14 -7.64 -2.74 28.43
C ARG A 14 -7.03 -2.23 27.12
N ALA A 15 -7.81 -1.60 26.25
CA ALA A 15 -7.30 -1.02 25.02
C ALA A 15 -6.40 0.18 25.32
N THR A 16 -6.84 1.12 26.15
CA THR A 16 -6.01 2.27 26.56
C THR A 16 -4.70 1.82 27.21
N LYS A 17 -4.76 0.83 28.10
CA LYS A 17 -3.54 0.24 28.70
C LYS A 17 -2.56 -0.35 27.70
N ARG A 18 -3.00 -0.75 26.51
CA ARG A 18 -2.13 -1.30 25.48
C ARG A 18 -1.62 -0.22 24.52
N THR A 19 -2.46 0.74 24.15
CA THR A 19 -2.14 1.70 23.07
C THR A 19 -1.59 3.02 23.56
N SER A 20 -1.76 3.38 24.83
CA SER A 20 -1.27 4.66 25.35
C SER A 20 0.26 4.68 25.38
N THR A 21 0.86 5.74 24.83
CA THR A 21 2.33 5.91 24.72
C THR A 21 3.05 5.82 26.06
N SER A 22 2.41 6.26 27.14
CA SER A 22 2.98 6.21 28.50
C SER A 22 2.85 4.84 29.17
N SER A 23 2.04 3.93 28.63
CA SER A 23 1.79 2.62 29.25
C SER A 23 2.98 1.66 29.12
N ASP A 24 3.23 0.86 30.16
CA ASP A 24 4.35 -0.08 30.16
C ASP A 24 4.17 -1.21 29.13
N TYR A 25 2.92 -1.57 28.81
CA TYR A 25 2.61 -2.54 27.75
C TYR A 25 3.10 -2.03 26.38
N GLN A 26 2.84 -0.76 26.06
CA GLN A 26 3.29 -0.18 24.79
C GLN A 26 4.82 -0.10 24.73
N LYS A 27 5.48 0.29 25.83
CA LYS A 27 6.95 0.42 25.90
C LYS A 27 7.63 -0.93 25.66
N THR A 28 7.16 -1.98 26.34
CA THR A 28 7.73 -3.33 26.21
C THR A 28 7.51 -3.93 24.82
N GLU A 29 6.35 -3.68 24.21
CA GLU A 29 6.09 -4.08 22.83
C GLU A 29 7.02 -3.34 21.83
N ALA A 30 7.16 -2.03 21.99
CA ALA A 30 8.05 -1.22 21.15
C ALA A 30 9.51 -1.69 21.23
N GLU A 31 10.01 -1.97 22.43
CA GLU A 31 11.36 -2.50 22.63
C GLU A 31 11.53 -3.88 21.96
N ARG A 32 10.53 -4.76 22.09
CA ARG A 32 10.55 -6.06 21.41
C ARG A 32 10.60 -5.92 19.90
N LEU A 33 9.83 -4.99 19.33
CA LEU A 33 9.83 -4.70 17.90
C LEU A 33 11.19 -4.17 17.43
N GLN A 34 11.83 -3.29 18.20
CA GLN A 34 13.18 -2.82 17.91
C GLN A 34 14.24 -3.93 17.96
N ARG A 35 14.16 -4.83 18.95
CA ARG A 35 15.05 -6.00 19.01
C ARG A 35 14.84 -6.92 17.80
N LEU A 36 13.59 -7.11 17.38
CA LEU A 36 13.25 -7.94 16.24
C LEU A 36 13.74 -7.31 14.93
N SER A 37 13.54 -6.01 14.73
CA SER A 37 14.04 -5.32 13.53
C SER A 37 15.56 -5.42 13.44
N LYS A 38 16.29 -5.17 14.54
CA LYS A 38 17.75 -5.34 14.62
C LYS A 38 18.21 -6.74 14.25
N LYS A 39 17.50 -7.78 14.72
CA LYS A 39 17.80 -9.17 14.39
C LYS A 39 17.56 -9.46 12.92
N LEU A 40 16.44 -9.02 12.35
CA LEU A 40 16.11 -9.26 10.94
C LEU A 40 17.07 -8.55 10.00
N THR A 41 17.45 -7.30 10.30
CA THR A 41 18.45 -6.57 9.51
C THR A 41 19.83 -7.22 9.62
N GLY A 42 20.24 -7.63 10.83
CA GLY A 42 21.52 -8.33 11.05
C GLY A 42 21.58 -9.71 10.38
N SER A 43 20.51 -10.51 10.46
CA SER A 43 20.45 -11.83 9.82
C SER A 43 20.39 -11.77 8.29
N SER A 44 19.95 -10.64 7.72
CA SER A 44 19.98 -10.44 6.26
C SER A 44 21.39 -10.11 5.76
N ALA A 45 22.21 -9.49 6.62
CA ALA A 45 23.61 -9.16 6.32
C ALA A 45 24.55 -10.37 6.43
N GLU A 46 24.30 -11.31 7.34
CA GLU A 46 25.14 -12.53 7.45
C GLU A 46 25.00 -13.50 6.26
N GLY A 47 24.02 -13.30 5.37
CA GLY A 47 23.87 -14.05 4.11
C GLY A 47 24.26 -13.27 2.85
N THR A 48 24.70 -12.02 2.99
CA THR A 48 25.06 -11.15 1.86
C THR A 48 26.34 -10.40 2.21
N GLU A 49 27.47 -10.98 1.81
CA GLU A 49 28.76 -10.28 1.76
C GLU A 49 28.58 -8.88 1.13
N GLN A 50 28.90 -7.85 1.92
CA GLN A 50 29.27 -6.48 1.55
C GLN A 50 28.55 -5.88 0.32
N ALA A 51 27.42 -5.21 0.56
CA ALA A 51 27.12 -3.98 -0.16
C ALA A 51 27.44 -2.82 0.80
N PRO A 52 28.42 -1.95 0.52
CA PRO A 52 28.71 -0.82 1.39
C PRO A 52 27.46 0.06 1.48
N ASP A 53 27.29 0.68 2.66
CA ASP A 53 26.36 1.78 2.89
C ASP A 53 26.60 2.88 1.84
N GLN A 54 25.92 2.78 0.70
CA GLN A 54 25.62 3.93 -0.11
C GLN A 54 24.48 4.65 0.60
N GLU A 55 24.86 5.49 1.57
CA GLU A 55 24.13 6.73 1.78
C GLU A 55 23.90 7.34 0.38
N MET A 56 22.66 7.28 -0.10
CA MET A 56 22.28 8.05 -1.27
C MET A 56 22.33 9.52 -0.87
N GLN A 57 23.53 10.11 -0.96
CA GLN A 57 23.74 11.53 -1.06
C GLN A 57 22.93 12.00 -2.28
N ILE A 58 21.78 12.61 -2.01
CA ILE A 58 21.07 13.41 -3.00
C ILE A 58 22.03 14.57 -3.29
N ALA A 59 22.72 14.50 -4.43
CA ALA A 59 23.62 15.53 -4.89
C ALA A 59 22.84 16.85 -5.02
N GLN A 60 23.04 17.72 -4.03
CA GLN A 60 22.64 19.11 -4.04
C GLN A 60 23.66 19.85 -4.91
N GLY A 61 23.24 20.36 -6.07
CA GLY A 61 24.04 21.28 -6.88
C GLY A 61 24.74 20.66 -8.09
N ALA A 62 23.97 20.32 -9.12
CA ALA A 62 24.45 20.40 -10.50
C ALA A 62 23.56 21.42 -11.22
N GLU A 63 23.82 22.70 -10.94
CA GLU A 63 23.33 23.80 -11.75
C GLU A 63 24.01 23.72 -13.13
N ASN A 64 23.25 23.31 -14.13
CA ASN A 64 23.46 23.73 -15.51
C ASN A 64 22.10 24.24 -16.00
N PRO A 65 21.94 25.55 -16.23
CA PRO A 65 20.72 26.12 -16.78
C PRO A 65 20.80 26.01 -18.30
N ASP A 66 20.03 25.09 -18.90
CA ASP A 66 19.43 25.41 -20.19
C ASP A 66 18.25 24.52 -20.55
N ASP A 67 17.30 25.18 -21.21
CA ASP A 67 15.96 24.77 -21.58
C ASP A 67 15.79 23.38 -22.19
N SER A 68 14.88 22.58 -21.63
CA SER A 68 13.85 21.93 -22.44
C SER A 68 12.67 21.42 -21.61
N ALA A 69 11.62 22.25 -21.58
CA ALA A 69 10.21 21.88 -21.45
C ALA A 69 9.89 20.54 -20.73
N SER A 70 9.50 20.67 -19.46
CA SER A 70 8.73 19.70 -18.67
C SER A 70 7.68 18.95 -19.52
N LYS A 71 8.04 17.77 -20.02
CA LYS A 71 7.05 16.76 -20.42
C LYS A 71 6.75 15.93 -19.17
N PRO A 72 5.48 15.85 -18.71
CA PRO A 72 5.16 14.95 -17.61
C PRO A 72 5.48 13.51 -18.05
N ALA A 73 6.22 12.78 -17.22
CA ALA A 73 6.49 11.37 -17.45
C ALA A 73 5.16 10.63 -17.68
N PRO A 74 5.04 9.77 -18.70
CA PRO A 74 3.77 9.16 -19.04
C PRO A 74 3.24 8.34 -17.86
N LYS A 75 2.02 8.64 -17.42
CA LYS A 75 1.35 7.92 -16.34
C LYS A 75 1.12 6.47 -16.78
N VAL A 76 1.96 5.56 -16.28
CA VAL A 76 1.83 4.12 -16.52
C VAL A 76 0.52 3.64 -15.88
N THR A 77 -0.47 3.35 -16.72
CA THR A 77 -1.74 2.80 -16.27
C THR A 77 -1.58 1.32 -15.92
N THR A 78 -1.73 0.98 -14.64
CA THR A 78 -1.69 -0.40 -14.14
C THR A 78 -3.00 -1.18 -14.37
N HIS A 79 -3.97 -0.57 -15.07
CA HIS A 79 -5.33 -1.09 -15.25
C HIS A 79 -5.54 -1.78 -16.63
N GLY A 80 -4.46 -2.14 -17.33
CA GLY A 80 -4.52 -2.95 -18.55
C GLY A 80 -4.53 -4.47 -18.28
N PRO A 81 -4.93 -5.30 -19.27
CA PRO A 81 -4.78 -6.75 -19.22
C PRO A 81 -3.33 -7.11 -18.84
N ARG A 82 -3.16 -7.93 -17.80
CA ARG A 82 -1.84 -8.26 -17.25
C ARG A 82 -1.14 -9.40 -18.00
N MET A 83 -1.76 -9.88 -19.09
CA MET A 83 -1.28 -11.02 -19.88
C MET A 83 -0.93 -12.23 -19.00
N SER A 84 -1.65 -12.39 -17.90
CA SER A 84 -1.46 -13.52 -16.98
C SER A 84 -1.90 -14.82 -17.64
N GLY A 85 -1.37 -15.97 -17.20
CA GLY A 85 -1.74 -17.27 -17.79
C GLY A 85 -3.26 -17.52 -17.84
N ARG A 86 -4.03 -16.97 -16.90
CA ARG A 86 -5.50 -17.03 -16.90
C ARG A 86 -6.14 -16.20 -18.01
N GLU A 87 -5.59 -15.04 -18.32
CA GLU A 87 -6.03 -14.18 -19.41
C GLU A 87 -5.73 -14.82 -20.77
N VAL A 88 -4.52 -15.38 -20.93
CA VAL A 88 -4.11 -16.14 -22.12
C VAL A 88 -4.99 -17.38 -22.31
N TRP A 89 -5.27 -18.13 -21.24
CA TRP A 89 -6.19 -19.27 -21.31
C TRP A 89 -7.62 -18.85 -21.67
N LYS A 90 -8.11 -17.73 -21.13
CA LYS A 90 -9.44 -17.21 -21.48
C LYS A 90 -9.55 -16.76 -22.93
N ALA A 91 -8.52 -16.13 -23.48
CA ALA A 91 -8.46 -15.80 -24.90
C ALA A 91 -8.42 -17.05 -25.77
N SER A 92 -7.50 -17.98 -25.48
CA SER A 92 -7.23 -19.14 -26.32
C SER A 92 -8.29 -20.23 -26.22
N LYS A 93 -8.74 -20.58 -25.01
CA LYS A 93 -9.67 -21.70 -24.77
C LYS A 93 -11.13 -21.30 -24.70
N ARG A 94 -11.44 -20.07 -24.29
CA ARG A 94 -12.83 -19.57 -24.20
C ARG A 94 -13.19 -18.56 -25.28
N GLY A 95 -12.26 -18.15 -26.14
CA GLY A 95 -12.51 -17.15 -27.19
C GLY A 95 -12.90 -15.77 -26.64
N ILE A 96 -12.64 -15.50 -25.36
CA ILE A 96 -12.99 -14.22 -24.74
C ILE A 96 -11.95 -13.18 -25.13
N GLN A 97 -12.35 -12.23 -25.98
CA GLN A 97 -11.50 -11.09 -26.34
C GLN A 97 -11.15 -10.28 -25.09
N LEU A 98 -9.86 -10.10 -24.81
CA LEU A 98 -9.38 -9.18 -23.76
C LEU A 98 -9.56 -7.75 -24.23
N ARG A 99 -10.78 -7.25 -24.13
CA ARG A 99 -11.03 -5.82 -24.33
C ARG A 99 -10.53 -5.08 -23.10
N ARG A 100 -9.73 -4.03 -23.35
CA ARG A 100 -9.46 -3.00 -22.36
C ARG A 100 -10.82 -2.50 -21.88
N ALA A 101 -11.09 -2.60 -20.57
CA ALA A 101 -12.33 -2.07 -20.02
C ALA A 101 -12.43 -0.60 -20.46
N PRO A 102 -13.56 -0.16 -21.05
CA PRO A 102 -13.69 1.21 -21.48
C PRO A 102 -13.39 2.13 -20.29
N SER A 103 -12.55 3.15 -20.53
CA SER A 103 -12.26 4.18 -19.54
C SER A 103 -13.57 4.64 -18.92
N THR A 104 -13.66 4.64 -17.59
CA THR A 104 -14.88 4.92 -16.83
C THR A 104 -15.37 6.37 -16.96
N THR A 105 -14.91 7.12 -17.96
CA THR A 105 -15.38 8.47 -18.29
C THR A 105 -16.87 8.48 -18.72
N VAL A 106 -17.45 7.32 -19.05
CA VAL A 106 -18.89 7.20 -19.39
C VAL A 106 -19.80 7.07 -18.15
N TRP A 107 -19.28 7.21 -16.92
CA TRP A 107 -20.13 7.19 -15.71
C TRP A 107 -21.01 8.44 -15.50
N HIS A 108 -20.90 9.45 -16.36
CA HIS A 108 -21.72 10.68 -16.25
C HIS A 108 -22.78 10.87 -17.35
N GLN A 109 -22.82 10.03 -18.38
CA GLN A 109 -23.91 10.05 -19.35
C GLN A 109 -25.00 9.08 -18.91
N ARG A 110 -25.77 9.47 -17.89
CA ARG A 110 -27.03 8.79 -17.59
C ARG A 110 -27.98 9.03 -18.76
N SER A 111 -28.44 7.96 -19.40
CA SER A 111 -29.58 8.03 -20.33
C SER A 111 -30.71 8.82 -19.68
N THR A 112 -31.20 9.86 -20.35
CA THR A 112 -32.33 10.67 -19.89
C THR A 112 -33.51 9.74 -19.55
N GLY A 113 -34.12 9.93 -18.38
CA GLY A 113 -35.37 9.24 -18.00
C GLY A 113 -35.30 8.10 -16.98
N LYS A 114 -34.13 7.76 -16.39
CA LYS A 114 -34.09 6.77 -15.29
C LYS A 114 -34.19 7.43 -13.92
N PRO A 115 -35.21 7.12 -13.08
CA PRO A 115 -35.39 7.77 -11.80
C PRO A 115 -34.30 7.37 -10.80
N GLN A 116 -33.79 8.37 -10.09
CA GLN A 116 -32.78 8.22 -9.05
C GLN A 116 -33.38 7.45 -7.87
N ARG A 117 -32.86 6.24 -7.59
CA ARG A 117 -33.25 5.48 -6.40
C ARG A 117 -32.92 6.31 -5.16
N ARG A 118 -33.97 6.79 -4.48
CA ARG A 118 -33.86 7.52 -3.22
C ARG A 118 -33.27 6.58 -2.17
N ARG A 119 -32.24 7.04 -1.47
CA ARG A 119 -31.71 6.43 -0.25
C ARG A 119 -32.48 6.97 0.94
#